data_AF-A0A968GCL0-F1
#
_entry.id   AF-A0A968GCL0-F1
#
_cell.length_a   1.000
_cell.length_b   1.000
_cell.length_c   1.000
_cell.angle_alpha   90.00
_cell.angle_beta   90.00
_cell.angle_gamma   90.00
#
_symmetry.space_group_name_H-M   'P 1'
#
loop_
_entity.id
_entity.type
_entity.pdbx_description
1 polymer ?
#
loop_
_entity_poly.entity_id
_entity_poly.type
_entity_poly.pdbx_seq_one_letter_code
_entity_poly.pdbx_strand_id
1 'polypeptide(L)'
;MIRQWMLIVIVCAGISLPMCAQQSIPRGRLVQKSQYFSIETDLDAGQTAVIAGYLDAAIQLFQEYLDGEESEWPLRIRLFASYDAFLGVLSTFPAEYNLRNRQDFLFLLNSKRPEMSVLLMYPRDAENLMRASLLKNSFLHYVFSVAPEMSPWLREGLALYFELAHWNEVNRSFELIPNHLYLDRLQLIRETEPLSIEELTSMNNDTLESSLESGLAHSWAIVNYLMMENTEVLQSIIIRELLGESRIHPELLALTESIEAYFNAPGFNALMAAGRHAVSESLYDEAFSLFERARTVNPTAWSAVYYLGLSAFHIEAYDQARDLYEEALAMGAEEALIYYALGILAIQENDFARAESYFILVEERDRQRFSRLINEQRRKMETQQLLQ
;
A
#
# COMPACT_ATOMS: atom_id res chain seq x y z
N MET A 1 -0.71 -3.39 -13.95
CA MET A 1 0.36 -3.56 -12.94
C MET A 1 0.28 -4.89 -12.19
N ILE A 2 -0.87 -5.43 -11.74
CA ILE A 2 -0.91 -6.75 -11.01
C ILE A 2 -0.18 -7.89 -11.74
N ARG A 3 -0.31 -7.98 -13.08
CA ARG A 3 0.38 -9.03 -13.87
C ARG A 3 1.92 -9.01 -13.79
N GLN A 4 2.55 -7.91 -13.37
CA GLN A 4 4.02 -7.86 -13.19
C GLN A 4 4.48 -8.33 -11.79
N TRP A 5 3.58 -8.36 -10.80
CA TRP A 5 3.94 -8.46 -9.37
C TRP A 5 3.80 -9.87 -8.78
N MET A 6 2.99 -10.75 -9.35
CA MET A 6 2.82 -12.12 -8.84
C MET A 6 3.08 -13.16 -9.93
N LEU A 7 4.34 -13.58 -10.04
CA LEU A 7 4.61 -14.97 -10.38
C LEU A 7 5.14 -15.62 -9.10
N ILE A 8 4.23 -16.21 -8.34
CA ILE A 8 4.58 -17.27 -7.41
C ILE A 8 4.77 -18.49 -8.31
N VAL A 9 6.01 -18.98 -8.44
CA VAL A 9 6.21 -20.27 -9.09
C VAL A 9 5.81 -21.32 -8.06
N ILE A 10 4.55 -21.78 -8.13
CA ILE A 10 4.07 -22.89 -7.28
C ILE A 10 4.70 -24.18 -7.83
N VAL A 11 5.78 -24.61 -7.18
CA VAL A 11 6.50 -25.82 -7.59
C VAL A 11 5.79 -27.05 -7.01
N CYS A 12 4.83 -27.61 -7.75
CA CYS A 12 4.07 -28.81 -7.34
C CYS A 12 4.85 -30.14 -7.44
N ALA A 13 5.98 -30.17 -8.13
CA ALA A 13 6.87 -31.33 -8.22
C ALA A 13 8.32 -30.85 -8.17
N GLY A 14 9.17 -31.56 -7.42
CA GLY A 14 10.54 -31.17 -7.11
C GLY A 14 11.31 -30.71 -8.35
N ILE A 15 11.39 -29.40 -8.54
CA ILE A 15 12.53 -28.81 -9.24
C ILE A 15 13.69 -29.16 -8.32
N SER A 16 14.43 -30.21 -8.65
CA SER A 16 15.81 -30.28 -8.27
C SER A 16 16.41 -29.00 -8.83
N LEU A 17 16.54 -27.97 -7.97
CA LEU A 17 17.62 -27.02 -8.11
C LEU A 17 18.81 -27.86 -8.54
N PRO A 18 19.46 -27.59 -9.69
CA PRO A 18 20.59 -28.40 -10.08
C PRO A 18 21.48 -28.54 -8.85
N MET A 19 21.86 -29.78 -8.51
CA MET A 19 22.90 -30.09 -7.54
C MET A 19 24.25 -29.60 -8.11
N CYS A 20 24.32 -28.29 -8.27
CA CYS A 20 25.39 -27.40 -8.63
C CYS A 20 24.96 -26.12 -7.89
N ALA A 21 25.11 -26.00 -6.58
CA ALA A 21 26.38 -26.13 -5.91
C ALA A 21 26.19 -26.43 -4.41
N GLN A 22 26.42 -27.69 -4.04
CA GLN A 22 27.06 -28.02 -2.77
C GLN A 22 28.59 -27.84 -2.87
N GLN A 23 29.07 -27.14 -3.90
CA GLN A 23 30.47 -26.78 -4.11
C GLN A 23 30.63 -25.26 -4.07
N SER A 24 31.27 -24.82 -2.97
CA SER A 24 31.57 -23.44 -2.58
C SER A 24 30.38 -22.61 -2.07
N ILE A 25 29.98 -22.90 -0.83
CA ILE A 25 29.58 -21.82 0.10
C ILE A 25 30.69 -20.75 -0.03
N PRO A 26 30.40 -19.53 -0.48
CA PRO A 26 31.41 -18.47 -0.48
C PRO A 26 31.85 -18.30 0.97
N ARG A 27 33.12 -18.57 1.27
CA ARG A 27 33.70 -18.24 2.58
C ARG A 27 33.51 -16.73 2.78
N GLY A 28 32.54 -16.33 3.61
CA GLY A 28 32.33 -14.93 4.01
C GLY A 28 30.92 -14.35 3.89
N ARG A 29 29.87 -15.09 3.48
CA ARG A 29 28.50 -14.57 3.55
C ARG A 29 27.95 -14.57 4.98
N LEU A 30 27.32 -13.45 5.36
CA LEU A 30 26.63 -13.35 6.63
C LEU A 30 25.35 -14.20 6.58
N VAL A 31 25.08 -14.91 7.66
CA VAL A 31 23.85 -15.66 7.86
C VAL A 31 23.24 -15.22 9.17
N GLN A 32 22.01 -14.71 9.12
CA GLN A 32 21.23 -14.36 10.30
C GLN A 32 20.02 -15.29 10.41
N LYS A 33 19.78 -15.84 11.59
CA LYS A 33 18.69 -16.80 11.83
C LYS A 33 17.88 -16.40 13.04
N SER A 34 16.59 -16.64 12.97
CA SER A 34 15.66 -16.69 14.10
C SER A 34 15.00 -18.07 14.13
N GLN A 35 14.00 -18.25 15.00
CA GLN A 35 13.18 -19.45 14.99
C GLN A 35 12.26 -19.54 13.76
N TYR A 36 11.93 -18.40 13.14
CA TYR A 36 10.93 -18.31 12.07
C TYR A 36 11.52 -17.96 10.70
N PHE A 37 12.80 -17.56 10.60
CA PHE A 37 13.44 -17.30 9.32
C PHE A 37 14.96 -17.53 9.33
N SER A 38 15.51 -17.66 8.13
CA SER A 38 16.96 -17.69 7.88
C SER A 38 17.29 -16.81 6.70
N ILE A 39 18.11 -15.78 6.93
CA ILE A 39 18.60 -14.84 5.92
C ILE A 39 20.04 -15.19 5.55
N GLU A 40 20.26 -15.55 4.29
CA GLU A 40 21.59 -15.56 3.67
C GLU A 40 21.78 -14.28 2.87
N THR A 41 22.78 -13.47 3.19
CA THR A 41 22.88 -12.09 2.66
C THR A 41 24.27 -11.73 2.14
N ASP A 42 24.30 -10.89 1.11
CA ASP A 42 25.50 -10.17 0.66
C ASP A 42 25.62 -8.77 1.28
N LEU A 43 24.62 -8.33 2.05
CA LEU A 43 24.59 -7.02 2.72
C LEU A 43 25.46 -7.01 3.98
N ASP A 44 25.74 -5.82 4.49
CA ASP A 44 26.42 -5.67 5.78
C ASP A 44 25.53 -6.08 6.97
N ALA A 45 26.15 -6.22 8.14
CA ALA A 45 25.48 -6.66 9.36
C ALA A 45 24.40 -5.69 9.86
N GLY A 46 24.56 -4.38 9.65
CA GLY A 46 23.58 -3.38 10.05
C GLY A 46 22.33 -3.44 9.19
N GLN A 47 22.49 -3.44 7.87
CA GLN A 47 21.37 -3.58 6.93
C GLN A 47 20.63 -4.91 7.14
N THR A 48 21.37 -6.00 7.37
CA THR A 48 20.77 -7.32 7.62
C THR A 48 19.97 -7.34 8.93
N ALA A 49 20.49 -6.72 9.99
CA ALA A 49 19.80 -6.64 11.28
C ALA A 49 18.49 -5.85 11.19
N VAL A 50 18.45 -4.77 10.40
CA VAL A 50 17.21 -4.00 10.15
C VAL A 50 16.15 -4.88 9.49
N ILE A 51 16.51 -5.60 8.43
CA ILE A 51 15.57 -6.48 7.71
C ILE A 51 15.09 -7.63 8.60
N ALA A 52 15.98 -8.21 9.41
CA ALA A 52 15.61 -9.21 10.39
C ALA A 52 14.61 -8.66 11.42
N GLY A 53 14.81 -7.43 11.89
CA GLY A 53 13.85 -6.74 12.78
C GLY A 53 12.47 -6.56 12.15
N TYR A 54 12.40 -6.23 10.86
CA TYR A 54 11.13 -6.20 10.13
C TYR A 54 10.46 -7.57 10.08
N LEU A 55 11.21 -8.65 9.83
CA LEU A 55 10.64 -10.00 9.81
C LEU A 55 10.12 -10.42 11.18
N ASP A 56 10.87 -10.18 12.26
CA ASP A 56 10.42 -10.50 13.61
C ASP A 56 9.12 -9.75 13.96
N ALA A 57 9.04 -8.45 13.64
CA ALA A 57 7.83 -7.65 13.83
C ALA A 57 6.65 -8.10 12.95
N ALA A 58 6.92 -8.53 11.72
CA ALA A 58 5.90 -9.06 10.82
C ALA A 58 5.30 -10.37 11.38
N ILE A 59 6.14 -11.27 11.90
CA ILE A 59 5.67 -12.52 12.48
C ILE A 59 4.85 -12.27 13.74
N GLN A 60 5.26 -11.34 14.60
CA GLN A 60 4.46 -10.94 15.77
C GLN A 60 3.07 -10.45 15.35
N LEU A 61 2.99 -9.59 14.33
CA LEU A 61 1.73 -9.16 13.76
C LEU A 61 0.89 -10.35 13.25
N PHE A 62 1.49 -11.32 12.58
CA PHE A 62 0.74 -12.49 12.08
C PHE A 62 0.23 -13.37 13.22
N GLN A 63 1.03 -13.58 14.26
CA GLN A 63 0.65 -14.34 15.45
C GLN A 63 -0.53 -13.72 16.18
N GLU A 64 -0.53 -12.40 16.34
CA GLU A 64 -1.65 -11.67 16.95
C GLU A 64 -2.97 -11.88 16.21
N TYR A 65 -2.92 -12.02 14.88
CA TYR A 65 -4.10 -12.19 14.03
C TYR A 65 -4.50 -13.64 13.76
N LEU A 66 -3.58 -14.60 13.95
CA LEU A 66 -3.78 -16.03 13.70
C LEU A 66 -3.79 -16.84 15.00
N ASP A 67 -4.38 -16.27 16.07
CA ASP A 67 -4.59 -16.90 17.38
C ASP A 67 -3.31 -17.50 18.03
N GLY A 68 -2.16 -16.87 17.78
CA GLY A 68 -0.88 -17.28 18.34
C GLY A 68 -0.30 -18.57 17.76
N GLU A 69 -0.87 -19.11 16.68
CA GLU A 69 -0.31 -20.26 15.96
C GLU A 69 1.14 -19.99 15.57
N GLU A 70 2.05 -20.97 15.69
CA GLU A 70 3.48 -20.79 15.37
C GLU A 70 3.89 -21.62 14.15
N SER A 71 4.62 -21.01 13.22
CA SER A 71 5.20 -21.76 12.10
C SER A 71 6.36 -22.63 12.57
N GLU A 72 6.27 -23.95 12.32
CA GLU A 72 7.38 -24.88 12.53
C GLU A 72 8.51 -24.71 11.52
N TRP A 73 8.21 -24.12 10.36
CA TRP A 73 9.13 -24.03 9.24
C TRP A 73 9.65 -22.60 9.08
N PRO A 74 10.96 -22.36 9.19
CA PRO A 74 11.49 -21.02 9.01
C PRO A 74 11.53 -20.62 7.53
N LEU A 75 11.10 -19.40 7.20
CA LEU A 75 11.23 -18.84 5.85
C LEU A 75 12.71 -18.65 5.49
N ARG A 76 13.12 -19.21 4.35
CA ARG A 76 14.47 -18.98 3.80
C ARG A 76 14.48 -17.76 2.90
N ILE A 77 15.37 -16.84 3.18
CA ILE A 77 15.51 -15.58 2.44
C ILE A 77 16.94 -15.47 1.94
N ARG A 78 17.07 -15.12 0.67
CA ARG A 78 18.35 -14.82 0.04
C ARG A 78 18.35 -13.37 -0.42
N LEU A 79 19.18 -12.56 0.25
CA LEU A 79 19.34 -11.12 -0.01
C LEU A 79 20.59 -10.85 -0.86
N PHE A 80 20.39 -10.25 -2.02
CA PHE A 80 21.48 -9.83 -2.91
C PHE A 80 21.85 -8.37 -2.67
N ALA A 81 23.13 -8.04 -2.85
CA ALA A 81 23.64 -6.67 -2.66
C ALA A 81 23.16 -5.68 -3.72
N SER A 82 22.73 -6.16 -4.90
CA SER A 82 22.29 -5.32 -6.00
C SER A 82 21.30 -6.03 -6.92
N TYR A 83 20.59 -5.24 -7.72
CA TYR A 83 19.73 -5.72 -8.81
C TYR A 83 20.49 -6.63 -9.79
N ASP A 84 21.72 -6.27 -10.16
CA ASP A 84 22.54 -7.07 -11.09
C ASP A 84 22.88 -8.45 -10.52
N ALA A 85 23.20 -8.53 -9.23
CA ALA A 85 23.47 -9.80 -8.57
C ALA A 85 22.20 -10.69 -8.49
N PHE A 86 21.05 -10.07 -8.21
CA PHE A 86 19.75 -10.73 -8.22
C PHE A 86 19.40 -11.26 -9.62
N LEU A 87 19.47 -10.41 -10.66
CA LEU A 87 19.26 -10.80 -12.05
C LEU A 87 20.22 -11.91 -12.50
N GLY A 88 21.48 -11.86 -12.05
CA GLY A 88 22.48 -12.88 -12.32
C GLY A 88 21.99 -14.27 -11.91
N VAL A 89 21.37 -14.41 -10.74
CA VAL A 89 20.76 -15.66 -10.30
C VAL A 89 19.47 -15.97 -11.08
N LEU A 90 18.61 -14.98 -11.34
CA LEU A 90 17.40 -15.24 -12.13
C LEU A 90 17.72 -15.74 -13.55
N SER A 91 18.86 -15.32 -14.10
CA SER A 91 19.30 -15.76 -15.43
C SER A 91 19.68 -17.24 -15.51
N THR A 92 19.88 -17.92 -14.37
CA THR A 92 20.16 -19.37 -14.34
C THR A 92 18.90 -20.23 -14.42
N PHE A 93 17.71 -19.63 -14.24
CA PHE A 93 16.45 -20.35 -14.38
C PHE A 93 16.13 -20.61 -15.87
N PRO A 94 15.37 -21.66 -16.18
CA PRO A 94 14.94 -21.95 -17.55
C PRO A 94 14.24 -20.73 -18.20
N ALA A 95 14.50 -20.52 -19.49
CA ALA A 95 14.03 -19.32 -20.20
C ALA A 95 12.49 -19.21 -20.27
N GLU A 96 11.77 -20.31 -20.14
CA GLU A 96 10.31 -20.40 -20.12
C GLU A 96 9.65 -19.60 -18.97
N TYR A 97 10.35 -19.40 -17.85
CA TYR A 97 9.83 -18.61 -16.73
C TYR A 97 9.88 -17.09 -16.96
N ASN A 98 10.52 -16.62 -18.03
CA ASN A 98 10.61 -15.21 -18.41
C ASN A 98 11.03 -14.25 -17.26
N LEU A 99 12.07 -14.63 -16.50
CA LEU A 99 12.51 -13.90 -15.31
C LEU A 99 13.52 -12.77 -15.56
N ARG A 100 13.91 -12.55 -16.83
CA ARG A 100 15.05 -11.69 -17.20
C ARG A 100 14.88 -10.20 -16.91
N ASN A 101 13.64 -9.74 -16.73
CA ASN A 101 13.31 -8.33 -16.48
C ASN A 101 12.58 -8.12 -15.15
N ARG A 102 12.67 -9.09 -14.23
CA ARG A 102 11.96 -9.01 -12.94
C ARG A 102 12.67 -8.04 -12.01
N GLN A 103 11.95 -7.01 -11.55
CA GLN A 103 12.51 -5.91 -10.75
C GLN A 103 12.13 -5.93 -9.27
N ASP A 104 11.33 -6.88 -8.80
CA ASP A 104 10.82 -6.82 -7.42
C ASP A 104 11.52 -7.83 -6.51
N PHE A 105 11.06 -9.07 -6.57
CA PHE A 105 11.56 -10.22 -5.82
C PHE A 105 11.36 -11.47 -6.68
N LEU A 106 11.71 -12.67 -6.20
CA LEU A 106 11.20 -13.93 -6.72
C LEU A 106 10.88 -14.83 -5.54
N PHE A 107 9.61 -15.20 -5.38
CA PHE A 107 9.20 -16.11 -4.33
C PHE A 107 8.94 -17.49 -4.92
N LEU A 108 9.81 -18.44 -4.56
CA LEU A 108 9.64 -19.85 -4.86
C LEU A 108 8.88 -20.47 -3.70
N LEU A 109 7.56 -20.31 -3.71
CA LEU A 109 6.69 -20.87 -2.68
C LEU A 109 6.38 -22.32 -3.00
N ASN A 110 6.59 -23.20 -2.03
CA ASN A 110 6.13 -24.57 -2.11
C ASN A 110 5.02 -24.79 -1.08
N SER A 111 3.78 -24.71 -1.52
CA SER A 111 2.59 -24.84 -0.66
C SER A 111 2.46 -26.19 0.03
N LYS A 112 3.06 -27.25 -0.53
CA LYS A 112 3.05 -28.61 0.07
C LYS A 112 4.23 -28.87 0.98
N ARG A 113 5.32 -28.12 0.81
CA ARG A 113 6.57 -28.23 1.58
C ARG A 113 7.08 -26.83 1.91
N PRO A 114 6.45 -26.11 2.85
CA PRO A 114 6.82 -24.73 3.16
C PRO A 114 8.30 -24.56 3.53
N GLU A 115 8.94 -25.58 4.11
CA GLU A 115 10.37 -25.62 4.44
C GLU A 115 11.28 -25.56 3.20
N MET A 116 10.74 -25.91 2.03
CA MET A 116 11.44 -25.81 0.75
C MET A 116 11.32 -24.44 0.11
N SER A 117 10.48 -23.54 0.65
CA SER A 117 10.26 -22.22 0.08
C SER A 117 11.50 -21.33 0.21
N VAL A 118 11.71 -20.46 -0.78
CA VAL A 118 12.82 -19.49 -0.78
C VAL A 118 12.34 -18.16 -1.37
N LEU A 119 12.55 -17.08 -0.62
CA LEU A 119 12.35 -15.70 -1.09
C LEU A 119 13.69 -15.10 -1.53
N LEU A 120 13.80 -14.77 -2.81
CA LEU A 120 14.94 -14.10 -3.42
C LEU A 120 14.62 -12.61 -3.57
N MET A 121 15.45 -11.72 -3.04
CA MET A 121 15.19 -10.28 -3.13
C MET A 121 16.47 -9.45 -2.98
N TYR A 122 16.38 -8.16 -3.25
CA TYR A 122 17.47 -7.19 -3.12
C TYR A 122 16.92 -5.85 -2.59
N PRO A 123 17.72 -5.01 -1.90
CA PRO A 123 17.29 -3.70 -1.46
C PRO A 123 16.94 -2.79 -2.64
N ARG A 124 15.86 -2.03 -2.49
CA ARG A 124 15.36 -1.06 -3.48
C ARG A 124 15.39 0.34 -2.89
N ASP A 125 15.58 1.34 -3.75
CA ASP A 125 15.69 2.75 -3.35
C ASP A 125 14.47 3.25 -2.55
N ALA A 126 13.28 2.75 -2.88
CA ALA A 126 12.08 2.97 -2.09
C ALA A 126 11.91 1.85 -1.06
N GLU A 127 12.39 2.11 0.16
CA GLU A 127 12.39 1.16 1.29
C GLU A 127 11.01 0.54 1.55
N ASN A 128 9.94 1.34 1.42
CA ASN A 128 8.56 0.89 1.59
C ASN A 128 8.18 -0.27 0.65
N LEU A 129 8.72 -0.29 -0.58
CA LEU A 129 8.38 -1.35 -1.54
C LEU A 129 9.06 -2.68 -1.19
N MET A 130 10.22 -2.63 -0.55
CA MET A 130 10.87 -3.82 0.00
C MET A 130 10.07 -4.36 1.19
N ARG A 131 9.67 -3.49 2.13
CA ARG A 131 8.86 -3.87 3.31
C ARG A 131 7.53 -4.52 2.89
N ALA A 132 6.82 -3.93 1.93
CA ALA A 132 5.58 -4.48 1.40
C ALA A 132 5.77 -5.91 0.84
N SER A 133 6.79 -6.11 0.01
CA SER A 133 7.12 -7.43 -0.54
C SER A 133 7.49 -8.42 0.57
N LEU A 134 8.23 -7.98 1.58
CA LEU A 134 8.63 -8.80 2.70
C LEU A 134 7.41 -9.24 3.53
N LEU A 135 6.52 -8.31 3.89
CA LEU A 135 5.27 -8.58 4.62
C LEU A 135 4.39 -9.59 3.90
N LYS A 136 4.06 -9.32 2.63
CA LYS A 136 3.19 -10.20 1.85
C LYS A 136 3.73 -11.63 1.72
N ASN A 137 4.99 -11.76 1.29
CA ASN A 137 5.55 -13.08 1.00
C ASN A 137 5.87 -13.86 2.29
N SER A 138 6.25 -13.18 3.38
CA SER A 138 6.41 -13.82 4.68
C SER A 138 5.07 -14.28 5.26
N PHE A 139 4.01 -13.48 5.12
CA PHE A 139 2.66 -13.88 5.51
C PHE A 139 2.19 -15.11 4.73
N LEU A 140 2.35 -15.11 3.40
CA LEU A 140 1.98 -16.27 2.58
C LEU A 140 2.72 -17.52 3.04
N HIS A 141 4.04 -17.45 3.24
CA HIS A 141 4.82 -18.56 3.77
C HIS A 141 4.31 -19.05 5.13
N TYR A 142 4.02 -18.11 6.02
CA TYR A 142 3.52 -18.35 7.36
C TYR A 142 2.19 -19.10 7.33
N VAL A 143 1.21 -18.61 6.58
CA VAL A 143 -0.12 -19.23 6.45
C VAL A 143 -0.02 -20.61 5.83
N PHE A 144 0.81 -20.83 4.81
CA PHE A 144 1.01 -22.18 4.27
C PHE A 144 1.66 -23.15 5.26
N SER A 145 2.32 -22.63 6.31
CA SER A 145 2.94 -23.45 7.35
C SER A 145 1.95 -23.81 8.46
N VAL A 146 1.07 -22.88 8.86
CA VAL A 146 0.12 -23.09 9.97
C VAL A 146 -1.29 -23.51 9.52
N ALA A 147 -1.71 -23.08 8.32
CA ALA A 147 -3.05 -23.28 7.78
C ALA A 147 -3.04 -23.52 6.26
N PRO A 148 -2.42 -24.62 5.78
CA PRO A 148 -2.27 -24.91 4.35
C PRO A 148 -3.60 -25.04 3.59
N GLU A 149 -4.68 -25.38 4.30
CA GLU A 149 -6.02 -25.56 3.76
C GLU A 149 -6.90 -24.30 3.82
N MET A 150 -6.36 -23.17 4.29
CA MET A 150 -7.07 -21.89 4.35
C MET A 150 -7.59 -21.50 2.96
N SER A 151 -8.85 -21.07 2.91
CA SER A 151 -9.50 -20.65 1.68
C SER A 151 -8.69 -19.56 0.93
N PRO A 152 -8.51 -19.68 -0.40
CA PRO A 152 -7.63 -18.77 -1.15
C PRO A 152 -8.03 -17.29 -1.04
N TRP A 153 -9.34 -16.99 -1.03
CA TRP A 153 -9.80 -15.60 -0.90
C TRP A 153 -9.34 -14.96 0.41
N LEU A 154 -9.42 -15.70 1.53
CA LEU A 154 -9.04 -15.19 2.84
C LEU A 154 -7.52 -15.03 2.92
N ARG A 155 -6.78 -16.06 2.49
CA ARG A 155 -5.31 -16.05 2.47
C ARG A 155 -4.77 -14.89 1.64
N GLU A 156 -5.20 -14.76 0.39
CA GLU A 156 -4.70 -13.70 -0.50
C GLU A 156 -5.19 -12.31 -0.06
N GLY A 157 -6.43 -12.21 0.45
CA GLY A 157 -6.99 -10.97 0.98
C GLY A 157 -6.20 -10.45 2.18
N LEU A 158 -5.89 -11.31 3.15
CA LEU A 158 -5.04 -10.98 4.30
C LEU A 158 -3.61 -10.64 3.86
N ALA A 159 -3.04 -11.38 2.90
CA ALA A 159 -1.70 -11.10 2.37
C ALA A 159 -1.61 -9.71 1.76
N LEU A 160 -2.62 -9.30 0.99
CA LEU A 160 -2.72 -7.96 0.40
C LEU A 160 -3.02 -6.88 1.45
N TYR A 161 -3.76 -7.21 2.51
CA TYR A 161 -4.00 -6.27 3.59
C TYR A 161 -2.71 -6.00 4.39
N PHE A 162 -2.00 -7.05 4.80
CA PHE A 162 -0.74 -6.92 5.56
C PHE A 162 0.40 -6.31 4.75
N GLU A 163 0.41 -6.45 3.41
CA GLU A 163 1.37 -5.80 2.51
C GLU A 163 1.49 -4.28 2.78
N LEU A 164 0.43 -3.67 3.31
CA LEU A 164 0.28 -2.23 3.48
C LEU A 164 0.55 -1.75 4.90
N ALA A 165 0.91 -2.65 5.82
CA ALA A 165 1.19 -2.28 7.20
C ALA A 165 2.35 -1.25 7.25
N HIS A 166 2.13 -0.18 8.01
CA HIS A 166 3.10 0.89 8.16
C HIS A 166 4.11 0.53 9.24
N TRP A 167 5.40 0.80 8.99
CA TRP A 167 6.43 0.59 9.98
C TRP A 167 6.49 1.78 10.95
N ASN A 168 6.29 1.52 12.23
CA ASN A 168 6.48 2.51 13.29
C ASN A 168 7.93 2.44 13.82
N GLU A 169 8.73 3.45 13.51
CA GLU A 169 10.14 3.55 13.94
C GLU A 169 10.33 3.60 15.47
N VAL A 170 9.36 4.14 16.20
CA VAL A 170 9.42 4.31 17.66
C VAL A 170 9.20 2.97 18.35
N ASN A 171 8.13 2.27 17.96
CA ASN A 171 7.74 1.01 18.58
C ASN A 171 8.44 -0.20 17.96
N ARG A 172 9.08 -0.02 16.79
CA ARG A 172 9.67 -1.08 15.98
C ARG A 172 8.68 -2.21 15.67
N SER A 173 7.47 -1.80 15.30
CA SER A 173 6.35 -2.68 15.00
C SER A 173 5.65 -2.27 13.71
N PHE A 174 4.87 -3.18 13.15
CA PHE A 174 3.98 -2.86 12.04
C PHE A 174 2.59 -2.48 12.56
N GLU A 175 2.09 -1.36 12.07
CA GLU A 175 0.75 -0.85 12.36
C GLU A 175 -0.14 -0.99 11.14
N LEU A 176 -1.31 -1.58 11.33
CA LEU A 176 -2.28 -1.72 10.25
C LEU A 176 -2.92 -0.38 9.97
N ILE A 177 -2.91 0.00 8.69
CA ILE A 177 -3.58 1.20 8.23
C ILE A 177 -4.71 0.79 7.27
N PRO A 178 -5.90 1.40 7.39
CA PRO A 178 -6.92 1.29 6.37
C PRO A 178 -6.34 1.74 5.03
N ASN A 179 -6.54 0.92 4.00
CA ASN A 179 -6.23 1.31 2.63
C ASN A 179 -7.52 1.31 1.82
N HIS A 180 -7.74 2.36 1.05
CA HIS A 180 -8.83 2.42 0.09
C HIS A 180 -8.35 2.65 -1.35
N LEU A 181 -7.03 2.66 -1.59
CA LEU A 181 -6.45 2.82 -2.93
C LEU A 181 -6.85 1.68 -3.89
N TYR A 182 -7.12 0.49 -3.35
CA TYR A 182 -7.60 -0.63 -4.16
C TYR A 182 -9.11 -0.54 -4.43
N LEU A 183 -9.86 0.34 -3.76
CA LEU A 183 -11.30 0.49 -4.00
C LEU A 183 -11.57 1.07 -5.39
N ASP A 184 -10.81 2.10 -5.80
CA ASP A 184 -10.88 2.65 -7.17
C ASP A 184 -10.61 1.55 -8.21
N ARG A 185 -9.68 0.66 -7.92
CA ARG A 185 -9.33 -0.44 -8.82
C ARG A 185 -10.40 -1.52 -8.84
N LEU A 186 -10.93 -1.89 -7.68
CA LEU A 186 -12.03 -2.85 -7.56
C LEU A 186 -13.21 -2.40 -8.42
N GLN A 187 -13.56 -1.11 -8.35
CA GLN A 187 -14.65 -0.54 -9.16
C GLN A 187 -14.42 -0.74 -10.65
N LEU A 188 -13.22 -0.40 -11.13
CA LEU A 188 -12.87 -0.62 -12.54
C LEU A 188 -12.94 -2.10 -12.94
N ILE A 189 -12.43 -3.01 -12.10
CA ILE A 189 -12.45 -4.44 -12.38
C ILE A 189 -13.87 -4.98 -12.41
N ARG A 190 -14.75 -4.51 -11.51
CA ARG A 190 -16.15 -4.94 -11.42
C ARG A 190 -16.99 -4.56 -12.63
N GLU A 191 -16.59 -3.54 -13.39
CA GLU A 191 -17.23 -3.23 -14.67
C GLU A 191 -17.02 -4.33 -15.72
N THR A 192 -15.90 -5.06 -15.65
CA THR A 192 -15.51 -6.08 -16.64
C THR A 192 -15.63 -7.52 -16.15
N GLU A 193 -15.29 -7.76 -14.87
CA GLU A 193 -15.16 -9.08 -14.25
C GLU A 193 -15.69 -9.04 -12.80
N PRO A 194 -17.00 -8.80 -12.58
CA PRO A 194 -17.56 -8.81 -11.24
C PRO A 194 -17.53 -10.23 -10.65
N LEU A 195 -17.33 -10.33 -9.33
CA LEU A 195 -17.47 -11.58 -8.59
C LEU A 195 -18.40 -11.36 -7.40
N SER A 196 -19.38 -12.25 -7.24
CA SER A 196 -20.16 -12.32 -6.01
C SER A 196 -19.34 -12.91 -4.87
N ILE A 197 -19.76 -12.63 -3.63
CA ILE A 197 -19.14 -13.19 -2.42
C ILE A 197 -19.23 -14.73 -2.44
N GLU A 198 -20.35 -15.28 -2.89
CA GLU A 198 -20.57 -16.73 -2.99
C GLU A 198 -19.62 -17.37 -4.01
N GLU A 199 -19.48 -16.78 -5.20
CA GLU A 199 -18.53 -17.26 -6.21
C GLU A 199 -17.11 -17.23 -5.67
N LEU A 200 -16.68 -16.10 -5.11
CA LEU A 200 -15.32 -15.92 -4.58
C LEU A 200 -15.00 -16.90 -3.44
N THR A 201 -15.90 -17.04 -2.46
CA THR A 201 -15.68 -17.92 -1.30
C THR A 201 -15.69 -19.40 -1.67
N SER A 202 -16.31 -19.76 -2.80
CA SER A 202 -16.28 -21.14 -3.34
C SER A 202 -15.03 -21.48 -4.16
N MET A 203 -14.19 -20.49 -4.50
CA MET A 203 -13.02 -20.69 -5.36
C MET A 203 -11.93 -21.53 -4.67
N ASN A 204 -11.34 -22.43 -5.45
CA ASN A 204 -10.05 -23.05 -5.12
C ASN A 204 -8.89 -22.26 -5.77
N ASN A 205 -7.65 -22.72 -5.53
CA ASN A 205 -6.45 -22.06 -6.04
C ASN A 205 -6.46 -21.92 -7.59
N ASP A 206 -6.88 -22.96 -8.32
CA ASP A 206 -6.86 -22.98 -9.79
C ASP A 206 -7.91 -22.01 -10.38
N THR A 207 -9.10 -21.96 -9.77
CA THR A 207 -10.17 -21.03 -10.19
C THR A 207 -9.82 -19.58 -9.85
N LEU A 208 -9.17 -19.34 -8.72
CA LEU A 208 -8.68 -18.01 -8.35
C LEU A 208 -7.58 -17.57 -9.33
N GLU A 209 -6.63 -18.45 -9.67
CA GLU A 209 -5.57 -18.14 -10.64
C GLU A 209 -6.13 -17.81 -12.03
N SER A 210 -7.21 -18.49 -12.44
CA SER A 210 -7.91 -18.22 -13.70
C SER A 210 -8.60 -16.85 -13.73
N SER A 211 -8.93 -16.29 -12.56
CA SER A 211 -9.60 -14.99 -12.39
C SER A 211 -8.77 -14.02 -11.53
N LEU A 212 -7.45 -14.13 -11.60
CA LEU A 212 -6.52 -13.58 -10.60
C LEU A 212 -6.75 -12.10 -10.26
N GLU A 213 -6.93 -11.24 -11.26
CA GLU A 213 -7.09 -9.81 -11.01
C GLU A 213 -8.38 -9.50 -10.23
N SER A 214 -9.50 -10.09 -10.66
CA SER A 214 -10.78 -9.96 -9.96
C SER A 214 -10.78 -10.66 -8.60
N GLY A 215 -10.29 -11.89 -8.53
CA GLY A 215 -10.21 -12.66 -7.30
C GLY A 215 -9.42 -11.94 -6.21
N LEU A 216 -8.23 -11.41 -6.54
CA LEU A 216 -7.41 -10.65 -5.60
C LEU A 216 -8.06 -9.33 -5.17
N ALA A 217 -8.67 -8.59 -6.10
CA ALA A 217 -9.31 -7.32 -5.79
C ALA A 217 -10.50 -7.50 -4.84
N HIS A 218 -11.40 -8.46 -5.11
CA HIS A 218 -12.54 -8.75 -4.24
C HIS A 218 -12.09 -9.34 -2.90
N SER A 219 -11.11 -10.24 -2.90
CA SER A 219 -10.54 -10.82 -1.66
C SER A 219 -10.00 -9.74 -0.72
N TRP A 220 -9.18 -8.84 -1.25
CA TRP A 220 -8.68 -7.70 -0.49
C TRP A 220 -9.81 -6.81 0.02
N ALA A 221 -10.81 -6.53 -0.82
CA ALA A 221 -11.90 -5.61 -0.46
C ALA A 221 -12.78 -6.16 0.67
N ILE A 222 -13.09 -7.46 0.64
CA ILE A 222 -13.83 -8.12 1.72
C ILE A 222 -13.01 -8.08 3.02
N VAL A 223 -11.74 -8.48 2.96
CA VAL A 223 -10.88 -8.48 4.16
C VAL A 223 -10.74 -7.06 4.72
N ASN A 224 -10.53 -6.05 3.86
CA ASN A 224 -10.44 -4.66 4.27
C ASN A 224 -11.74 -4.17 4.91
N TYR A 225 -12.89 -4.45 4.30
CA TYR A 225 -14.21 -4.13 4.87
C TYR A 225 -14.40 -4.74 6.26
N LEU A 226 -14.13 -6.04 6.40
CA LEU A 226 -14.29 -6.71 7.68
C LEU A 226 -13.29 -6.19 8.72
N MET A 227 -12.05 -5.93 8.33
CA MET A 227 -11.07 -5.33 9.24
C MET A 227 -11.52 -4.00 9.82
N MET A 228 -12.22 -3.18 9.02
CA MET A 228 -12.67 -1.84 9.42
C MET A 228 -14.01 -1.83 10.16
N GLU A 229 -14.98 -2.61 9.70
CA GLU A 229 -16.37 -2.52 10.19
C GLU A 229 -16.82 -3.76 10.98
N ASN A 230 -16.15 -4.91 10.81
CA ASN A 230 -16.62 -6.21 11.34
C ASN A 230 -15.45 -7.10 11.79
N THR A 231 -14.51 -6.56 12.57
CA THR A 231 -13.25 -7.26 12.91
C THR A 231 -13.49 -8.57 13.66
N GLU A 232 -14.50 -8.61 14.53
CA GLU A 232 -14.90 -9.83 15.25
C GLU A 232 -15.38 -10.94 14.31
N VAL A 233 -16.09 -10.58 13.23
CA VAL A 233 -16.54 -11.53 12.20
C VAL A 233 -15.35 -12.09 11.45
N LEU A 234 -14.39 -11.25 11.07
CA LEU A 234 -13.16 -11.71 10.43
C LEU A 234 -12.36 -12.64 11.34
N GLN A 235 -12.22 -12.31 12.63
CA GLN A 235 -11.53 -13.18 13.58
C GLN A 235 -12.22 -14.54 13.74
N SER A 236 -13.55 -14.57 13.82
CA SER A 236 -14.32 -15.83 13.84
C SER A 236 -14.07 -16.67 12.59
N ILE A 237 -14.06 -16.05 11.40
CA ILE A 237 -13.77 -16.72 10.13
C ILE A 237 -12.34 -17.28 10.11
N ILE A 238 -11.36 -16.49 10.54
CA ILE A 238 -9.95 -16.89 10.62
C ILE A 238 -9.77 -18.10 11.53
N ILE A 239 -10.33 -18.06 12.74
CA ILE A 239 -10.23 -19.16 13.71
C ILE A 239 -10.86 -20.44 13.13
N ARG A 240 -12.04 -20.33 12.50
CA ARG A 240 -12.70 -21.49 11.89
C ARG A 240 -11.90 -22.12 10.76
N GLU A 241 -11.25 -21.30 9.93
CA GLU A 241 -10.37 -21.73 8.84
C GLU A 241 -9.06 -22.35 9.38
N LEU A 242 -8.49 -21.79 10.45
CA LEU A 242 -7.32 -22.34 11.14
C LEU A 242 -7.60 -23.75 11.70
N LEU A 243 -8.77 -23.94 12.31
CA LEU A 243 -9.20 -25.23 12.85
C LEU A 243 -9.65 -26.23 11.76
N GLY A 244 -9.79 -25.78 10.51
CA GLY A 244 -10.25 -26.62 9.39
C GLY A 244 -11.71 -27.08 9.52
N GLU A 245 -12.54 -26.37 10.29
CA GLU A 245 -13.90 -26.80 10.64
C GLU A 245 -14.91 -26.61 9.50
N SER A 246 -14.81 -25.51 8.75
CA SER A 246 -15.72 -25.21 7.64
C SER A 246 -15.14 -24.12 6.73
N ARG A 247 -15.35 -24.27 5.41
CA ARG A 247 -15.09 -23.24 4.40
C ARG A 247 -16.33 -22.38 4.08
N ILE A 248 -17.46 -22.67 4.73
CA ILE A 248 -18.70 -21.93 4.58
C ILE A 248 -18.81 -20.95 5.74
N HIS A 249 -19.00 -19.67 5.38
CA HIS A 249 -19.05 -18.54 6.29
C HIS A 249 -20.42 -17.84 6.18
N PRO A 250 -21.49 -18.39 6.78
CA PRO A 250 -22.83 -17.78 6.71
C PRO A 250 -22.87 -16.35 7.28
N GLU A 251 -22.03 -16.05 8.28
CA GLU A 251 -21.86 -14.70 8.82
C GLU A 251 -21.35 -13.70 7.77
N LEU A 252 -20.52 -14.15 6.83
CA LEU A 252 -20.04 -13.32 5.72
C LEU A 252 -21.15 -13.09 4.69
N LEU A 253 -21.93 -14.13 4.39
CA LEU A 253 -23.07 -14.02 3.47
C LEU A 253 -24.17 -13.09 4.03
N ALA A 254 -24.36 -13.06 5.35
CA ALA A 254 -25.28 -12.12 6.00
C ALA A 254 -24.87 -10.64 5.81
N LEU A 255 -23.58 -10.36 5.53
CA LEU A 255 -23.04 -9.03 5.27
C LEU A 255 -23.02 -8.67 3.78
N THR A 256 -23.64 -9.48 2.90
CA THR A 256 -23.56 -9.26 1.45
C THR A 256 -24.02 -7.85 1.04
N GLU A 257 -25.14 -7.37 1.57
CA GLU A 257 -25.66 -6.03 1.23
C GLU A 257 -24.70 -4.91 1.65
N SER A 258 -24.10 -5.00 2.85
CA SER A 258 -23.17 -3.97 3.34
C SER A 258 -21.81 -4.00 2.64
N ILE A 259 -21.31 -5.20 2.32
CA ILE A 259 -20.10 -5.38 1.52
C ILE A 259 -20.30 -4.84 0.09
N GLU A 260 -21.45 -5.11 -0.52
CA GLU A 260 -21.78 -4.56 -1.85
C GLU A 260 -21.92 -3.03 -1.82
N ALA A 261 -22.49 -2.47 -0.75
CA ALA A 261 -22.52 -1.03 -0.55
C ALA A 261 -21.09 -0.45 -0.44
N TYR A 262 -20.20 -1.12 0.29
CA TYR A 262 -18.78 -0.75 0.40
C TYR A 262 -18.08 -0.79 -0.98
N PHE A 263 -18.28 -1.84 -1.78
CA PHE A 263 -17.68 -1.92 -3.12
C PHE A 263 -18.10 -0.79 -4.05
N ASN A 264 -19.31 -0.26 -3.87
CA ASN A 264 -19.87 0.83 -4.67
C ASN A 264 -19.56 2.22 -4.09
N ALA A 265 -18.96 2.31 -2.90
CA ALA A 265 -18.58 3.59 -2.29
C ALA A 265 -17.43 4.23 -3.08
N PRO A 266 -17.50 5.53 -3.43
CA PRO A 266 -16.50 6.14 -4.31
C PRO A 266 -15.10 6.11 -3.67
N GLY A 267 -14.11 5.64 -4.43
CA GLY A 267 -12.72 5.64 -4.00
C GLY A 267 -12.07 7.03 -4.09
N PHE A 268 -10.78 7.09 -3.77
CA PHE A 268 -10.06 8.36 -3.61
C PHE A 268 -10.07 9.18 -4.91
N ASN A 269 -9.75 8.54 -6.03
CA ASN A 269 -9.66 9.24 -7.31
C ASN A 269 -11.02 9.74 -7.79
N ALA A 270 -12.08 8.95 -7.56
CA ALA A 270 -13.45 9.35 -7.87
C ALA A 270 -13.87 10.57 -7.03
N LEU A 271 -13.63 10.55 -5.72
CA LEU A 271 -13.92 11.67 -4.81
C LEU A 271 -13.12 12.92 -5.19
N MET A 272 -11.84 12.78 -5.50
CA MET A 272 -10.98 13.89 -5.92
C MET A 272 -11.44 14.49 -7.25
N ALA A 273 -11.90 13.67 -8.20
CA ALA A 273 -12.43 14.15 -9.47
C ALA A 273 -13.76 14.90 -9.28
N ALA A 274 -14.68 14.34 -8.49
CA ALA A 274 -15.94 14.98 -8.15
C ALA A 274 -15.72 16.30 -7.40
N GLY A 275 -14.81 16.34 -6.42
CA GLY A 275 -14.49 17.55 -5.67
C GLY A 275 -13.92 18.65 -6.56
N ARG A 276 -13.00 18.33 -7.48
CA ARG A 276 -12.47 19.31 -8.45
C ARG A 276 -13.54 19.84 -9.40
N HIS A 277 -14.48 18.99 -9.81
CA HIS A 277 -15.63 19.41 -10.60
C HIS A 277 -16.54 20.36 -9.80
N ALA A 278 -16.82 20.05 -8.53
CA ALA A 278 -17.58 20.95 -7.66
C ALA A 278 -16.88 22.32 -7.49
N VAL A 279 -15.55 22.35 -7.36
CA VAL A 279 -14.76 23.61 -7.37
C VAL A 279 -14.94 24.38 -8.67
N SER A 280 -14.91 23.73 -9.85
CA SER A 280 -15.10 24.44 -11.12
C SER A 280 -16.50 25.02 -11.28
N GLU A 281 -17.50 24.40 -10.65
CA GLU A 281 -18.87 24.90 -10.59
C GLU A 281 -19.12 25.89 -9.43
N SER A 282 -18.06 26.28 -8.69
CA SER A 282 -18.14 27.15 -7.52
C SER A 282 -19.02 26.61 -6.37
N LEU A 283 -19.21 25.29 -6.31
CA LEU A 283 -19.94 24.58 -5.24
C LEU A 283 -18.98 24.22 -4.10
N TYR A 284 -18.49 25.23 -3.39
CA TYR A 284 -17.37 25.06 -2.45
C TYR A 284 -17.73 24.24 -1.19
N ASP A 285 -18.96 24.33 -0.67
CA ASP A 285 -19.41 23.49 0.45
C ASP A 285 -19.45 22.00 0.06
N GLU A 286 -19.95 21.70 -1.13
CA GLU A 286 -19.99 20.34 -1.66
C GLU A 286 -18.56 19.82 -1.92
N ALA A 287 -17.72 20.64 -2.53
CA ALA A 287 -16.31 20.33 -2.74
C ALA A 287 -15.60 20.03 -1.41
N PHE A 288 -15.83 20.85 -0.38
CA PHE A 288 -15.28 20.64 0.95
C PHE A 288 -15.69 19.26 1.50
N SER A 289 -16.97 18.90 1.44
CA SER A 289 -17.46 17.59 1.88
C SER A 289 -16.84 16.42 1.09
N LEU A 290 -16.67 16.57 -0.23
CA LEU A 290 -16.05 15.56 -1.08
C LEU A 290 -14.57 15.36 -0.75
N PHE A 291 -13.83 16.44 -0.50
CA PHE A 291 -12.41 16.35 -0.13
C PHE A 291 -12.20 15.84 1.31
N GLU A 292 -13.13 16.08 2.23
CA GLU A 292 -13.12 15.47 3.59
C GLU A 292 -13.26 13.95 3.49
N ARG A 293 -14.18 13.48 2.64
CA ARG A 293 -14.31 12.06 2.33
C ARG A 293 -13.05 11.53 1.65
N ALA A 294 -12.47 12.26 0.70
CA ALA A 294 -11.22 11.86 0.03
C ALA A 294 -10.06 11.74 1.03
N ARG A 295 -9.94 12.66 1.99
CA ARG A 295 -8.97 12.62 3.08
C ARG A 295 -9.17 11.39 3.98
N THR A 296 -10.41 11.02 4.27
CA THR A 296 -10.72 9.79 5.03
C THR A 296 -10.26 8.55 4.27
N VAL A 297 -10.48 8.52 2.95
CA VAL A 297 -10.14 7.40 2.06
C VAL A 297 -8.63 7.29 1.82
N ASN A 298 -7.91 8.40 1.74
CA ASN A 298 -6.45 8.40 1.70
C ASN A 298 -5.88 9.51 2.60
N PRO A 299 -5.59 9.19 3.88
CA PRO A 299 -5.09 10.16 4.86
C PRO A 299 -3.70 10.72 4.53
N THR A 300 -2.94 10.05 3.67
CA THR A 300 -1.57 10.45 3.31
C THR A 300 -1.52 11.37 2.09
N ALA A 301 -2.65 11.59 1.41
CA ALA A 301 -2.69 12.41 0.22
C ALA A 301 -2.81 13.90 0.56
N TRP A 302 -1.68 14.61 0.52
CA TRP A 302 -1.64 16.07 0.67
C TRP A 302 -2.57 16.80 -0.29
N SER A 303 -2.88 16.22 -1.45
CA SER A 303 -3.73 16.83 -2.46
C SER A 303 -5.16 17.03 -1.97
N ALA A 304 -5.74 16.08 -1.22
CA ALA A 304 -7.06 16.26 -0.63
C ALA A 304 -7.08 17.40 0.38
N VAL A 305 -6.04 17.49 1.22
CA VAL A 305 -5.88 18.55 2.23
C VAL A 305 -5.69 19.92 1.59
N TYR A 306 -4.89 20.02 0.51
CA TYR A 306 -4.76 21.25 -0.27
C TYR A 306 -6.10 21.72 -0.82
N TYR A 307 -6.88 20.81 -1.41
CA TYR A 307 -8.18 21.17 -1.96
C TYR A 307 -9.23 21.49 -0.89
N LEU A 308 -9.13 20.89 0.32
CA LEU A 308 -9.89 21.35 1.49
C LEU A 308 -9.55 22.81 1.82
N GLY A 309 -8.26 23.17 1.84
CA GLY A 309 -7.83 24.55 2.06
C GLY A 309 -8.35 25.51 0.98
N LEU A 310 -8.37 25.08 -0.28
CA LEU A 310 -8.96 25.83 -1.39
C LEU A 310 -10.45 26.05 -1.20
N SER A 311 -11.21 25.01 -0.87
CA SER A 311 -12.65 25.14 -0.60
C SER A 311 -12.91 26.02 0.62
N ALA A 312 -12.17 25.82 1.72
CA ALA A 312 -12.25 26.62 2.94
C ALA A 312 -12.00 28.12 2.67
N PHE A 313 -11.02 28.42 1.83
CA PHE A 313 -10.72 29.79 1.41
C PHE A 313 -11.91 30.44 0.69
N HIS A 314 -12.57 29.71 -0.21
CA HIS A 314 -13.69 30.22 -0.99
C HIS A 314 -15.00 30.33 -0.20
N ILE A 315 -15.17 29.57 0.89
CA ILE A 315 -16.27 29.74 1.86
C ILE A 315 -15.93 30.75 2.97
N GLU A 316 -14.85 31.53 2.80
CA GLU A 316 -14.38 32.58 3.72
C GLU A 316 -13.93 32.08 5.11
N ALA A 317 -13.65 30.78 5.26
CA ALA A 317 -13.07 30.18 6.44
C ALA A 317 -11.53 30.31 6.43
N TYR A 318 -11.02 31.56 6.44
CA TYR A 318 -9.60 31.84 6.18
C TYR A 318 -8.62 31.22 7.18
N ASP A 319 -8.94 31.21 8.48
CA ASP A 319 -8.05 30.56 9.47
C ASP A 319 -7.94 29.06 9.21
N GLN A 320 -9.06 28.40 8.93
CA GLN A 320 -9.08 26.98 8.58
C GLN A 320 -8.33 26.71 7.26
N ALA A 321 -8.49 27.57 6.26
CA ALA A 321 -7.78 27.45 5.00
C ALA A 321 -6.25 27.53 5.19
N ARG A 322 -5.78 28.44 6.05
CA ARG A 322 -4.36 28.55 6.40
C ARG A 322 -3.85 27.26 7.04
N ASP A 323 -4.54 26.77 8.06
CA ASP A 323 -4.17 25.54 8.76
C ASP A 323 -4.07 24.34 7.80
N LEU A 324 -5.04 24.20 6.90
CA LEU A 324 -5.06 23.14 5.88
C LEU A 324 -3.93 23.28 4.85
N TYR A 325 -3.60 24.49 4.43
CA TYR A 325 -2.46 24.71 3.54
C TYR A 325 -1.12 24.38 4.21
N GLU A 326 -0.93 24.79 5.45
CA GLU A 326 0.27 24.47 6.24
C GLU A 326 0.36 22.96 6.52
N GLU A 327 -0.77 22.30 6.79
CA GLU A 327 -0.85 20.84 6.90
C GLU A 327 -0.42 20.16 5.58
N ALA A 328 -0.97 20.58 4.44
CA ALA A 328 -0.59 20.02 3.15
C ALA A 328 0.91 20.20 2.84
N LEU A 329 1.49 21.33 3.23
CA LEU A 329 2.94 21.58 3.13
C LEU A 329 3.74 20.59 3.97
N ALA A 330 3.33 20.37 5.22
CA ALA A 330 3.98 19.40 6.12
C ALA A 330 3.88 17.96 5.59
N MET A 331 2.81 17.64 4.85
CA MET A 331 2.62 16.36 4.15
C MET A 331 3.41 16.24 2.84
N GLY A 332 4.20 17.25 2.46
CA GLY A 332 5.06 17.23 1.27
C GLY A 332 4.41 17.73 -0.01
N ALA A 333 3.34 18.54 0.08
CA ALA A 333 2.85 19.29 -1.06
C ALA A 333 3.93 20.21 -1.65
N GLU A 334 3.82 20.53 -2.94
CA GLU A 334 4.75 21.42 -3.63
C GLU A 334 4.82 22.81 -2.95
N GLU A 335 5.98 23.18 -2.43
CA GLU A 335 6.15 24.43 -1.66
C GLU A 335 5.65 25.67 -2.42
N ALA A 336 6.01 25.80 -3.70
CA ALA A 336 5.61 26.92 -4.54
C ALA A 336 4.07 27.03 -4.68
N LEU A 337 3.38 25.89 -4.79
CA LEU A 337 1.92 25.85 -4.85
C LEU A 337 1.30 26.34 -3.54
N ILE A 338 1.82 25.86 -2.40
CA ILE A 338 1.28 26.22 -1.08
C ILE A 338 1.57 27.68 -0.73
N TYR A 339 2.80 28.16 -0.93
CA TYR A 339 3.13 29.57 -0.67
C TYR A 339 2.33 30.50 -1.57
N TYR A 340 2.03 30.11 -2.81
CA TYR A 340 1.14 30.90 -3.65
C TYR A 340 -0.27 30.98 -3.04
N ALA A 341 -0.84 29.86 -2.58
CA ALA A 341 -2.15 29.84 -1.94
C ALA A 341 -2.18 30.68 -0.64
N LEU A 342 -1.16 30.57 0.22
CA LEU A 342 -1.01 31.40 1.42
C LEU A 342 -0.83 32.89 1.09
N GLY A 343 -0.15 33.20 -0.01
CA GLY A 343 -0.03 34.57 -0.53
C GLY A 343 -1.37 35.16 -0.95
N ILE A 344 -2.20 34.39 -1.67
CA ILE A 344 -3.57 34.80 -2.01
C ILE A 344 -4.43 34.99 -0.77
N LEU A 345 -4.29 34.11 0.22
CA LEU A 345 -4.98 34.23 1.51
C LEU A 345 -4.60 35.52 2.23
N ALA A 346 -3.31 35.83 2.33
CA ALA A 346 -2.82 37.07 2.94
C ALA A 346 -3.35 38.34 2.24
N ILE A 347 -3.58 38.31 0.92
CA ILE A 347 -4.24 39.40 0.19
C ILE A 347 -5.68 39.60 0.69
N GLN A 348 -6.46 38.53 0.88
CA GLN A 348 -7.83 38.66 1.40
C GLN A 348 -7.86 39.23 2.82
N GLU A 349 -6.83 38.95 3.61
CA GLU A 349 -6.66 39.51 4.95
C GLU A 349 -6.13 40.95 4.96
N ASN A 350 -5.86 41.54 3.79
CA ASN A 350 -5.20 42.83 3.60
C ASN A 350 -3.77 42.90 4.19
N ASP A 351 -3.12 41.77 4.45
CA ASP A 351 -1.71 41.70 4.84
C ASP A 351 -0.81 41.59 3.61
N PHE A 352 -0.71 42.71 2.89
CA PHE A 352 0.06 42.78 1.64
C PHE A 352 1.56 42.53 1.83
N ALA A 353 2.11 42.82 3.02
CA ALA A 353 3.51 42.57 3.34
C ALA A 353 3.79 41.07 3.45
N ARG A 354 2.88 40.33 4.10
CA ARG A 354 2.96 38.87 4.18
C ARG A 354 2.73 38.21 2.83
N ALA A 355 1.76 38.71 2.04
CA ALA A 355 1.52 38.22 0.68
C ALA A 355 2.79 38.31 -0.19
N GLU A 356 3.48 39.46 -0.17
CA GLU A 356 4.71 39.66 -0.93
C GLU A 356 5.85 38.74 -0.44
N SER A 357 5.94 38.53 0.87
CA SER A 357 6.91 37.59 1.46
C SER A 357 6.70 36.17 0.94
N TYR A 358 5.44 35.72 0.84
CA TYR A 358 5.13 34.42 0.24
C TYR A 358 5.44 34.38 -1.25
N PHE A 359 5.13 35.43 -2.02
CA PHE A 359 5.43 35.45 -3.46
C PHE A 359 6.93 35.39 -3.77
N ILE A 360 7.77 36.00 -2.93
CA ILE A 360 9.23 35.84 -3.02
C ILE A 360 9.61 34.36 -2.84
N LEU A 361 9.06 33.69 -1.83
CA LEU A 361 9.29 32.26 -1.62
C LEU A 361 8.79 31.41 -2.80
N VAL A 362 7.70 31.79 -3.46
CA VAL A 362 7.24 31.09 -4.68
C VAL A 362 8.26 31.28 -5.82
N GLU A 363 8.73 32.51 -6.06
CA GLU A 363 9.66 32.82 -7.15
C GLU A 363 11.06 32.22 -6.95
N GLU A 364 11.48 31.97 -5.71
CA GLU A 364 12.71 31.24 -5.39
C GLU A 364 12.62 29.74 -5.75
N ARG A 365 11.39 29.18 -5.77
CA ARG A 365 11.14 27.73 -5.89
C ARG A 365 10.73 27.37 -7.31
N ASP A 366 9.81 28.14 -7.89
CA ASP A 366 9.39 27.98 -9.29
C ASP A 366 8.96 29.31 -9.93
N ARG A 367 9.96 30.11 -10.28
CA ARG A 367 9.75 31.38 -11.01
C ARG A 367 9.03 31.19 -12.33
N GLN A 368 9.37 30.16 -13.09
CA GLN A 368 8.91 30.02 -14.48
C GLN A 368 7.40 29.80 -14.54
N ARG A 369 6.87 28.99 -13.62
CA ARG A 369 5.43 28.68 -13.56
C ARG A 369 4.61 29.83 -12.99
N PHE A 370 5.07 30.49 -11.93
CA PHE A 370 4.23 31.42 -11.15
C PHE A 370 4.45 32.90 -11.45
N SER A 371 5.53 33.31 -12.12
CA SER A 371 5.84 34.75 -12.29
C SER A 371 4.72 35.55 -12.96
N ARG A 372 4.00 34.98 -13.94
CA ARG A 372 2.85 35.67 -14.56
C ARG A 372 1.71 35.87 -13.56
N LEU A 373 1.38 34.84 -12.78
CA LEU A 373 0.29 34.87 -11.80
C LEU A 373 0.61 35.86 -10.68
N ILE A 374 1.83 35.81 -10.13
CA ILE A 374 2.28 36.71 -9.05
C ILE A 374 2.25 38.17 -9.51
N ASN A 375 2.75 38.47 -10.72
CA ASN A 375 2.72 39.83 -11.24
C ASN A 375 1.29 40.37 -11.43
N GLU A 376 0.33 39.50 -11.74
CA GLU A 376 -1.08 39.88 -11.78
C GLU A 376 -1.61 40.23 -10.38
N GLN A 377 -1.28 39.43 -9.37
CA GLN A 377 -1.70 39.69 -7.99
C GLN A 377 -1.06 40.96 -7.40
N ARG A 378 0.24 41.19 -7.65
CA ARG A 378 0.93 42.44 -7.24
C ARG A 378 0.22 43.69 -7.77
N ARG A 379 -0.19 43.69 -9.05
CA ARG A 379 -0.96 44.80 -9.64
C ARG A 379 -2.33 45.00 -8.96
N LYS A 380 -3.01 43.90 -8.61
CA LYS A 380 -4.28 43.95 -7.87
C LYS A 380 -4.07 44.54 -6.47
N MET A 381 -3.02 44.14 -5.76
CA MET A 381 -2.65 44.68 -4.45
C MET A 381 -2.34 46.18 -4.51
N GLU A 382 -1.52 46.63 -5.47
CA GLU A 382 -1.22 48.06 -5.66
C GLU A 382 -2.49 48.88 -5.89
N THR A 383 -3.42 48.36 -6.71
CA THR A 383 -4.70 49.03 -6.97
C THR A 383 -5.57 49.11 -5.71
N GLN A 384 -5.63 48.03 -4.92
CA GLN A 384 -6.37 48.01 -3.64
C GLN A 384 -5.77 48.97 -2.61
N GLN A 385 -4.44 49.03 -2.50
CA GLN A 385 -3.74 49.95 -1.61
C GLN A 385 -3.95 51.41 -1.98
N LEU A 386 -4.10 51.74 -3.27
CA LEU A 386 -4.40 53.10 -3.74
C LEU A 386 -5.84 53.53 -3.48
N LEU A 387 -6.75 52.57 -3.26
CA LEU A 387 -8.17 52.81 -2.99
C LEU A 387 -8.50 52.94 -1.49
N GLN A 388 -7.58 52.49 -0.61
CA GLN A 388 -7.63 52.65 0.84
C GLN A 388 -6.99 53.98 1.26
#